data_AF-A0A820PIS5-F1
#
_entry.id   AF-A0A820PIS5-F1
#
_cell.length_a   1.000
_cell.length_b   1.000
_cell.length_c   1.000
_cell.angle_alpha   90.00
_cell.angle_beta   90.00
_cell.angle_gamma   90.00
#
_symmetry.space_group_name_H-M   'P 1'
#
loop_
_entity.id
_entity.type
_entity.pdbx_description
1 polymer ?
#
loop_
_entity_poly.entity_id
_entity_poly.type
_entity_poly.pdbx_seq_one_letter_code
_entity_poly.pdbx_strand_id
1 'polypeptide(L)'
;QVYRHYNDMHTLEAYYDHVVAYVEYLCGVYNLTGLANFTVIYGDWVPPPPQPMTNKHLIASFAFLHDVYLLINMSQVLGKQGDTNTYLVLYQQLAEEFHRVFFSTSKNFYADGMQAAQVLALALPEVVPA
;
A
#
# COMPACT_ATOMS: atom_id res chain seq x y z
N GLN A 1 9.30 0.49 -11.45
CA GLN A 1 10.08 1.69 -11.82
C GLN A 1 10.85 1.51 -13.13
N VAL A 2 11.57 0.40 -13.33
CA VAL A 2 12.32 0.10 -14.57
C VAL A 2 11.44 0.23 -15.81
N TYR A 3 10.30 -0.46 -15.84
CA TYR A 3 9.30 -0.33 -16.92
C TYR A 3 8.91 1.13 -17.20
N ARG A 4 8.57 1.93 -16.17
CA ARG A 4 8.13 3.32 -16.35
C ARG A 4 9.17 4.23 -17.01
N HIS A 5 10.46 3.95 -16.83
CA HIS A 5 11.53 4.81 -17.36
C HIS A 5 12.14 4.30 -18.66
N TYR A 6 12.12 2.98 -18.88
CA TYR A 6 12.81 2.35 -20.02
C TYR A 6 11.88 1.56 -20.94
N ASN A 7 10.58 1.48 -20.62
CA ASN A 7 9.61 0.63 -21.30
C ASN A 7 10.05 -0.85 -21.39
N ASP A 8 10.81 -1.30 -20.39
CA ASP A 8 11.31 -2.68 -20.30
C ASP A 8 10.20 -3.62 -19.85
N MET A 9 9.50 -4.18 -20.83
CA MET A 9 8.46 -5.19 -20.66
C MET A 9 9.02 -6.54 -20.20
N HIS A 10 10.25 -6.87 -20.60
CA HIS A 10 10.86 -8.17 -20.30
C HIS A 10 11.07 -8.33 -18.80
N THR A 11 11.63 -7.30 -18.13
CA THR A 11 11.77 -7.31 -16.67
C THR A 11 10.40 -7.37 -15.98
N LEU A 12 9.38 -6.72 -16.53
CA LEU A 12 8.02 -6.75 -15.96
C LEU A 12 7.44 -8.16 -15.97
N GLU A 13 7.54 -8.85 -17.12
CA GLU A 13 7.06 -10.22 -17.31
C GLU A 13 7.85 -11.21 -16.46
N ALA A 14 9.18 -11.11 -16.45
CA ALA A 14 10.06 -12.05 -15.76
C ALA A 14 9.82 -12.10 -14.25
N TYR A 15 9.43 -10.98 -13.63
CA TYR A 15 9.22 -10.90 -12.18
C TYR A 15 7.76 -10.85 -11.76
N TYR A 16 6.80 -10.86 -12.70
CA TYR A 16 5.38 -10.70 -12.38
C TYR A 16 4.88 -11.74 -11.36
N ASP A 17 5.14 -13.03 -11.61
CA ASP A 17 4.66 -14.11 -10.74
C ASP A 17 5.32 -14.06 -9.35
N HIS A 18 6.52 -13.49 -9.23
CA HIS A 18 7.18 -13.27 -7.94
C HIS A 18 6.53 -12.13 -7.14
N VAL A 19 6.10 -11.06 -7.82
CA VAL A 19 5.34 -9.97 -7.18
C VAL A 19 3.99 -10.48 -6.71
N VAL A 20 3.29 -11.28 -7.52
CA VAL A 20 2.04 -11.96 -7.12
C VAL A 20 2.27 -12.78 -5.86
N ALA A 21 3.28 -13.66 -5.84
CA ALA A 21 3.57 -14.50 -4.69
C ALA A 21 3.86 -13.70 -3.41
N TYR A 22 4.54 -12.54 -3.53
CA TYR A 22 4.79 -11.66 -2.40
C TYR A 22 3.51 -10.98 -1.90
N VAL A 23 2.66 -10.48 -2.79
CA VAL A 23 1.37 -9.90 -2.43
C VAL A 23 0.48 -10.93 -1.74
N GLU A 24 0.42 -12.16 -2.25
CA GLU A 24 -0.34 -13.25 -1.61
C GLU A 24 0.18 -13.60 -0.21
N TYR A 25 1.51 -13.58 -0.01
CA TYR A 25 2.09 -13.71 1.32
C TYR A 25 1.62 -12.57 2.26
N LEU A 26 1.63 -11.32 1.80
CA LEU A 26 1.14 -10.18 2.57
C LEU A 26 -0.37 -10.30 2.87
N CYS A 27 -1.17 -10.79 1.92
CA CYS A 27 -2.58 -11.12 2.14
C CYS A 27 -2.75 -12.14 3.27
N GLY A 28 -1.90 -13.17 3.32
CA GLY A 28 -1.88 -14.14 4.42
C GLY A 28 -1.62 -13.50 5.78
N VAL A 29 -0.67 -12.56 5.86
CA VAL A 29 -0.39 -11.80 7.10
C VAL A 29 -1.55 -10.88 7.46
N TYR A 30 -2.10 -10.17 6.48
CA TYR A 30 -3.25 -9.28 6.64
C TYR A 30 -4.48 -10.02 7.16
N ASN A 31 -4.80 -11.19 6.62
CA ASN A 31 -5.95 -12.00 7.05
C ASN A 31 -5.88 -12.42 8.54
N LEU A 32 -4.67 -12.46 9.12
CA LEU A 32 -4.47 -12.77 10.54
C LEU A 32 -4.49 -11.53 11.44
N THR A 33 -4.25 -10.33 10.90
CA THR A 33 -3.91 -9.14 11.69
C THR A 33 -4.86 -7.96 11.48
N GLY A 34 -5.45 -7.84 10.29
CA GLY A 34 -6.08 -6.60 9.79
C GLY A 34 -5.07 -5.46 9.65
N LEU A 35 -5.45 -4.36 8.98
CA LEU A 35 -4.53 -3.22 8.80
C LEU A 35 -4.14 -2.57 10.13
N ALA A 36 -5.04 -2.57 11.11
CA ALA A 36 -4.80 -1.98 12.43
C ALA A 36 -3.63 -2.62 13.18
N ASN A 37 -3.31 -3.89 12.94
CA ASN A 37 -2.18 -4.59 13.56
C ASN A 37 -1.12 -5.06 12.55
N PHE A 38 -1.31 -4.78 11.26
CA PHE A 38 -0.31 -5.05 10.22
C PHE A 38 0.94 -4.23 10.50
N THR A 39 2.13 -4.81 10.48
CA THR A 39 3.33 -4.14 11.03
C THR A 39 4.61 -4.43 10.25
N VAL A 40 5.59 -3.53 10.44
CA VAL A 40 6.94 -3.61 9.88
C VAL A 40 7.96 -3.32 10.97
N ILE A 41 9.19 -3.79 10.77
CA ILE A 41 10.29 -3.59 11.72
C ILE A 41 10.73 -2.12 11.74
N TYR A 42 11.08 -1.58 10.57
CA TYR A 42 11.77 -0.29 10.45
C TYR A 42 10.86 0.93 10.29
N GLY A 43 9.67 0.81 9.70
CA GLY A 43 8.73 1.92 9.55
C GLY A 43 9.33 3.16 8.86
N ASP A 44 8.91 4.35 9.31
CA ASP A 44 9.45 5.65 8.89
C ASP A 44 10.84 5.87 9.52
N TRP A 45 11.85 5.26 8.90
CA TRP A 45 13.18 5.13 9.46
C TRP A 45 13.95 6.46 9.42
N VAL A 46 14.54 6.82 10.58
CA VAL A 46 15.29 8.08 10.79
C VAL A 46 14.40 9.34 10.66
N PRO A 47 13.37 9.49 11.52
CA PRO A 47 12.57 10.71 11.54
C PRO A 47 13.43 11.91 12.00
N PRO A 48 13.14 13.13 11.53
CA PRO A 48 13.88 14.31 11.93
C PRO A 48 13.69 14.59 13.44
N PRO A 49 14.77 14.68 14.24
CA PRO A 49 14.66 15.02 15.66
C PRO A 49 13.94 16.36 15.89
N PRO A 50 13.12 16.52 16.94
CA PRO A 50 12.84 15.57 18.02
C PRO A 50 11.64 14.65 17.74
N GLN A 51 11.16 14.55 16.50
CA GLN A 51 9.92 13.85 16.18
C GLN A 51 10.08 12.34 16.38
N PRO A 52 9.07 11.65 16.95
CA PRO A 52 9.05 10.19 16.97
C PRO A 52 8.91 9.62 15.55
N MET A 53 9.00 8.30 15.43
CA MET A 53 8.65 7.64 14.17
C MET A 53 7.15 7.69 13.95
N THR A 54 6.75 7.90 12.69
CA THR A 54 5.36 7.78 12.24
C THR A 54 4.80 6.39 12.55
N ASN A 55 3.49 6.33 12.83
CA ASN A 55 2.74 5.14 13.18
C ASN A 55 3.08 3.96 12.25
N LYS A 56 3.74 2.95 12.81
CA LYS A 56 4.28 1.80 12.05
C LYS A 56 3.20 0.98 11.35
N HIS A 57 1.99 0.92 11.90
CA HIS A 57 0.88 0.21 11.29
C HIS A 57 0.42 0.92 10.03
N LEU A 58 0.27 2.24 10.08
CA LEU A 58 -0.02 3.04 8.89
C LEU A 58 1.06 2.87 7.83
N ILE A 59 2.34 2.95 8.19
CA ILE A 59 3.45 2.76 7.24
C ILE A 59 3.39 1.37 6.60
N ALA A 60 3.18 0.33 7.40
CA ALA A 60 3.09 -1.05 6.93
C ALA A 60 1.89 -1.26 5.99
N SER A 61 0.72 -0.75 6.38
CA SER A 61 -0.49 -0.82 5.56
C SER A 61 -0.32 -0.05 4.27
N PHE A 62 0.26 1.15 4.29
CA PHE A 62 0.57 1.90 3.07
C PHE A 62 1.39 1.08 2.10
N ALA A 63 2.48 0.47 2.57
CA ALA A 63 3.35 -0.34 1.72
C ALA A 63 2.58 -1.49 1.08
N PHE A 64 1.74 -2.19 1.85
CA PHE A 64 0.92 -3.27 1.33
C PHE A 64 -0.09 -2.80 0.26
N LEU A 65 -0.86 -1.73 0.52
CA LEU A 65 -1.80 -1.17 -0.46
C LEU A 65 -1.08 -0.70 -1.73
N HIS A 66 0.08 -0.06 -1.56
CA HIS A 66 0.89 0.41 -2.67
C HIS A 66 1.41 -0.77 -3.52
N ASP A 67 1.83 -1.88 -2.91
CA ASP A 67 2.26 -3.08 -3.63
C ASP A 67 1.10 -3.75 -4.39
N VAL A 68 -0.10 -3.82 -3.80
CA VAL A 68 -1.31 -4.29 -4.51
C VAL A 68 -1.63 -3.36 -5.69
N TYR A 69 -1.55 -2.04 -5.50
CA TYR A 69 -1.78 -1.09 -6.58
C TYR A 69 -0.75 -1.21 -7.71
N LEU A 70 0.53 -1.41 -7.38
CA LEU A 70 1.56 -1.70 -8.37
C LEU A 70 1.25 -2.99 -9.13
N LEU A 71 0.83 -4.05 -8.45
CA LEU A 71 0.44 -5.30 -9.09
C LEU A 71 -0.71 -5.10 -10.08
N ILE A 72 -1.78 -4.39 -9.70
CA ILE A 72 -2.89 -4.05 -10.62
C ILE A 72 -2.36 -3.38 -11.89
N ASN A 73 -1.50 -2.37 -11.75
CA ASN A 73 -0.91 -1.66 -12.89
C ASN A 73 -0.05 -2.59 -13.75
N MET A 74 0.73 -3.48 -13.14
CA MET A 74 1.50 -4.50 -13.86
C MET A 74 0.58 -5.45 -14.63
N SER A 75 -0.49 -5.95 -14.00
CA SER A 75 -1.47 -6.83 -14.61
C SER A 75 -2.15 -6.19 -15.82
N GLN A 76 -2.52 -4.91 -15.72
CA GLN A 76 -3.11 -4.16 -16.82
C GLN A 76 -2.15 -4.03 -18.02
N VAL A 77 -0.90 -3.65 -17.75
CA VAL A 77 0.14 -3.52 -18.79
C VAL A 77 0.40 -4.85 -19.49
N LEU A 78 0.38 -5.96 -18.76
CA LEU A 78 0.60 -7.31 -19.29
C LEU A 78 -0.68 -7.98 -19.84
N GLY A 79 -1.83 -7.30 -19.81
CA GLY A 79 -3.10 -7.85 -20.29
C GLY A 79 -3.69 -8.97 -19.42
N LYS A 80 -3.25 -9.11 -18.16
CA LYS A 80 -3.76 -10.11 -17.19
C LYS A 80 -5.05 -9.60 -16.53
N GLN A 81 -6.15 -9.67 -17.28
CA GLN A 81 -7.46 -9.14 -16.85
C GLN A 81 -8.04 -9.84 -15.62
N GLY A 82 -7.82 -11.14 -15.46
CA GLY A 82 -8.26 -11.88 -14.27
C GLY A 82 -7.65 -11.31 -13.00
N ASP A 83 -6.32 -11.21 -12.96
CA ASP A 83 -5.56 -10.65 -11.84
C ASP A 83 -5.93 -9.17 -11.60
N THR A 84 -6.07 -8.39 -12.67
CA THR A 84 -6.50 -6.99 -12.57
C THR A 84 -7.81 -6.86 -11.79
N ASN A 85 -8.83 -7.66 -12.13
CA ASN A 85 -10.12 -7.61 -11.45
C ASN A 85 -10.03 -8.09 -10.00
N THR A 86 -9.31 -9.19 -9.75
CA THR A 86 -9.11 -9.74 -8.41
C THR A 86 -8.44 -8.72 -7.48
N TYR A 87 -7.32 -8.15 -7.91
CA TYR A 87 -6.55 -7.23 -7.07
C TYR A 87 -7.21 -5.85 -6.97
N LEU A 88 -8.00 -5.42 -7.95
CA LEU A 88 -8.80 -4.19 -7.82
C LEU A 88 -9.84 -4.31 -6.70
N VAL A 89 -10.54 -5.43 -6.61
CA VAL A 89 -11.49 -5.69 -5.51
C VAL A 89 -10.77 -5.68 -4.15
N LEU A 90 -9.60 -6.33 -4.07
CA LEU A 90 -8.79 -6.31 -2.85
C LEU A 90 -8.37 -4.87 -2.50
N TYR A 91 -7.86 -4.11 -3.47
CA TYR A 91 -7.40 -2.74 -3.24
C TYR A 91 -8.52 -1.85 -2.69
N GLN A 92 -9.73 -1.94 -3.26
CA GLN A 92 -10.88 -1.17 -2.79
C GLN A 92 -11.24 -1.49 -1.33
N GLN A 93 -11.26 -2.78 -0.97
CA GLN A 93 -11.50 -3.21 0.41
C GLN A 93 -10.44 -2.67 1.37
N LEU A 94 -9.17 -2.76 0.97
CA LEU A 94 -8.04 -2.25 1.76
C LEU A 94 -8.08 -0.73 1.89
N ALA A 95 -8.44 0.00 0.83
CA ALA A 95 -8.53 1.46 0.82
C ALA A 95 -9.61 1.96 1.77
N GLU A 96 -10.80 1.35 1.73
CA GLU A 96 -11.88 1.62 2.68
C GLU A 96 -11.47 1.33 4.13
N GLU A 97 -10.82 0.18 4.37
CA GLU A 97 -10.31 -0.15 5.71
C GLU A 97 -9.24 0.83 6.17
N PHE A 98 -8.30 1.20 5.31
CA PHE A 98 -7.21 2.12 5.64
C PHE A 98 -7.76 3.47 6.11
N HIS A 99 -8.70 4.05 5.35
CA HIS A 99 -9.33 5.30 5.76
C HIS A 99 -10.04 5.15 7.10
N ARG A 100 -10.88 4.12 7.25
CA ARG A 100 -11.64 3.86 8.49
C ARG A 100 -10.74 3.65 9.71
N VAL A 101 -9.63 2.95 9.55
CA VAL A 101 -8.72 2.59 10.65
C VAL A 101 -7.84 3.77 11.05
N PHE A 102 -7.31 4.51 10.07
CA PHE A 102 -6.27 5.49 10.33
C PHE A 102 -6.78 6.93 10.34
N PHE A 103 -7.89 7.29 9.69
CA PHE A 103 -8.39 8.67 9.72
C PHE A 103 -9.19 8.98 11.00
N SER A 104 -8.86 10.08 11.66
CA SER A 104 -9.62 10.57 12.82
C SER A 104 -10.52 11.73 12.41
N THR A 105 -11.83 11.53 12.43
CA THR A 105 -12.83 12.58 12.13
C THR A 105 -12.85 13.72 13.15
N SER A 106 -12.48 13.46 14.40
CA SER A 106 -12.41 14.50 15.43
C SER A 106 -11.17 15.37 15.33
N LYS A 107 -10.06 14.83 14.81
CA LYS A 107 -8.77 15.53 14.70
C LYS A 107 -8.45 15.99 13.28
N ASN A 108 -9.16 15.47 12.28
CA ASN A 108 -8.95 15.73 10.85
C ASN A 108 -7.54 15.40 10.35
N PHE A 109 -6.96 14.29 10.83
CA PHE A 109 -5.71 13.76 10.31
C PHE A 109 -5.65 12.24 10.42
N TYR A 110 -4.72 11.64 9.68
CA TYR A 110 -4.39 10.22 9.75
C TYR A 110 -3.43 9.91 10.91
N ALA A 111 -3.68 8.80 11.59
CA ALA A 111 -2.94 8.19 12.69
C ALA A 111 -2.49 9.17 13.79
N ASP A 112 -1.22 9.54 13.78
CA ASP A 112 -0.56 10.37 14.78
C ASP A 112 -0.41 11.83 14.34
N GLY A 113 -0.94 12.19 13.16
CA GLY A 113 -0.88 13.55 12.62
C GLY A 113 0.48 13.92 12.03
N MET A 114 1.40 12.96 11.91
CA MET A 114 2.73 13.20 11.33
C MET A 114 2.65 13.42 9.82
N GLN A 115 3.62 14.17 9.28
CA GLN A 115 3.65 14.52 7.86
C GLN A 115 3.67 13.28 6.96
N ALA A 116 4.51 12.29 7.28
CA ALA A 116 4.57 11.05 6.49
C ALA A 116 3.23 10.31 6.49
N ALA A 117 2.52 10.24 7.62
CA ALA A 117 1.19 9.65 7.67
C ALA A 117 0.20 10.31 6.71
N GLN A 118 0.22 11.65 6.62
CA GLN A 118 -0.67 12.38 5.72
C GLN A 118 -0.27 12.21 4.25
N VAL A 119 1.02 12.33 3.96
CA VAL A 119 1.54 12.22 2.58
C VAL A 119 1.33 10.82 2.01
N LEU A 120 1.53 9.77 2.81
CA LEU A 120 1.34 8.40 2.38
C LEU A 120 -0.13 8.06 2.14
N ALA A 121 -1.05 8.59 2.97
CA ALA A 121 -2.48 8.48 2.70
C ALA A 121 -2.86 9.17 1.38
N LEU A 122 -2.36 10.38 1.14
CA LEU A 122 -2.61 11.15 -0.10
C LEU A 122 -2.00 10.50 -1.35
N ALA A 123 -0.90 9.75 -1.21
CA ALA A 123 -0.23 9.08 -2.32
C ALA A 123 -1.00 7.84 -2.82
N LEU A 124 -1.91 7.28 -2.01
CA LEU A 124 -2.74 6.15 -2.40
C LEU A 124 -4.00 6.62 -3.12
N PRO A 125 -4.29 6.11 -4.33
CA PRO A 125 -5.52 6.47 -5.03
C PRO A 125 -6.75 6.02 -4.23
N GLU A 126 -7.78 6.88 -4.21
CA GLU A 126 -9.10 6.58 -3.64
C GLU A 126 -9.13 6.25 -2.12
N VAL A 127 -8.04 6.53 -1.38
CA VAL A 127 -7.98 6.37 0.08
C VAL A 127 -8.44 7.62 0.84
N VAL A 128 -8.08 8.80 0.36
CA VAL A 128 -8.54 10.07 0.94
C VAL A 128 -9.79 10.51 0.18
N PRO A 129 -10.96 10.64 0.83
CA PRO A 129 -12.16 11.15 0.18
C PRO A 129 -11.94 12.57 -0.39
N ALA A 130 -12.59 12.85 -1.53
CA ALA A 130 -12.52 14.13 -2.22
C ALA A 130 -13.16 15.29 -1.43
#